data_AF-A0A350IE71-F1
#
_entry.id   AF-A0A350IE71-F1
#
_cell.length_a   1.000
_cell.length_b   1.000
_cell.length_c   1.000
_cell.angle_alpha   90.00
_cell.angle_beta   90.00
_cell.angle_gamma   90.00
#
_symmetry.space_group_name_H-M   'P 1'
#
loop_
_entity.id
_entity.type
_entity.pdbx_description
1 polymer ?
#
loop_
_entity_poly.entity_id
_entity_poly.type
_entity_poly.pdbx_seq_one_letter_code
_entity_poly.pdbx_strand_id
1 'polypeptide(L)'
;MAKEISNVEYKFNEGALINEFQAYIDATYDGHYATNKFQSTEVIIERGHGTGFCMGNVDKYSNRYGKKGSRDDARKDLMKVLHYALIQLYIHDSEKEE
;
A
#
# COMPACT_ATOMS: atom_id res chain seq x y z
N MET A 1 -28.92 2.43 8.42
CA MET A 1 -28.53 3.82 8.75
C MET A 1 -27.44 4.21 7.77
N ALA A 2 -27.69 5.09 6.80
CA ALA A 2 -26.61 5.61 5.97
C ALA A 2 -25.74 6.49 6.88
N LYS A 3 -24.47 6.12 7.04
CA LYS A 3 -23.50 6.90 7.81
C LYS A 3 -23.41 8.27 7.14
N GLU A 4 -23.77 9.34 7.86
CA GLU A 4 -23.53 10.70 7.37
C GLU A 4 -22.07 10.81 6.95
N ILE A 5 -21.84 11.14 5.68
CA ILE A 5 -20.51 11.45 5.19
C ILE A 5 -20.20 12.83 5.76
N SER A 6 -19.48 12.84 6.89
CA SER A 6 -18.85 14.06 7.39
C SER A 6 -17.92 14.57 6.29
N ASN A 7 -18.23 15.73 5.69
CA ASN A 7 -17.31 16.43 4.80
C ASN A 7 -16.17 17.00 5.65
N VAL A 8 -15.18 16.16 5.94
CA VAL A 8 -13.96 16.58 6.65
C VAL A 8 -13.17 17.49 5.72
N GLU A 9 -12.92 18.72 6.16
CA GLU A 9 -12.02 19.64 5.46
C GLU A 9 -10.57 19.28 5.81
N TYR A 10 -9.96 18.52 4.90
CA TYR A 10 -8.60 17.99 5.05
C TYR A 10 -7.53 19.07 4.87
N LYS A 11 -6.84 19.42 5.97
CA LYS A 11 -5.81 20.48 6.00
C LYS A 11 -4.60 20.19 5.12
N PHE A 12 -4.25 18.92 4.93
CA PHE A 12 -3.08 18.48 4.19
C PHE A 12 -3.45 17.81 2.86
N ASN A 13 -4.67 18.07 2.35
CA ASN A 13 -5.19 17.50 1.12
C ASN A 13 -5.31 15.95 1.19
N GLU A 14 -5.50 15.39 2.38
CA GLU A 14 -5.52 13.94 2.60
C GLU A 14 -6.61 13.25 1.77
N GLY A 15 -7.79 13.86 1.63
CA GLY A 15 -8.86 13.30 0.79
C GLY A 15 -8.42 13.05 -0.66
N ALA A 16 -7.74 14.00 -1.29
CA ALA A 16 -7.25 13.80 -2.66
C ALA A 16 -6.09 12.80 -2.73
N LEU A 17 -5.19 12.81 -1.73
CA LEU A 17 -4.06 11.88 -1.66
C LEU A 17 -4.52 10.43 -1.43
N ILE A 18 -5.57 10.23 -0.62
CA ILE A 18 -6.20 8.92 -0.39
C ILE A 18 -6.87 8.45 -1.68
N ASN A 19 -7.59 9.32 -2.39
CA ASN A 19 -8.20 8.98 -3.68
C ASN A 19 -7.14 8.59 -4.73
N GLU A 20 -6.03 9.33 -4.79
CA GLU A 20 -4.90 8.99 -5.66
C GLU A 20 -4.26 7.66 -5.27
N PHE A 21 -4.10 7.40 -3.97
CA PHE A 21 -3.57 6.14 -3.47
C PHE A 21 -4.49 4.97 -3.82
N GLN A 22 -5.80 5.13 -3.68
CA GLN A 22 -6.78 4.12 -4.10
C GLN A 22 -6.65 3.82 -5.60
N ALA A 23 -6.63 4.84 -6.46
CA ALA A 23 -6.44 4.64 -7.90
C ALA A 23 -5.11 3.92 -8.23
N TYR A 24 -4.05 4.21 -7.47
CA TYR A 24 -2.79 3.49 -7.57
C TYR A 24 -2.95 2.00 -7.18
N ILE A 25 -3.68 1.68 -6.10
CA ILE A 25 -3.98 0.29 -5.71
C ILE A 25 -4.77 -0.41 -6.80
N ASP A 26 -5.86 0.19 -7.28
CA ASP A 26 -6.72 -0.39 -8.32
C ASP A 26 -5.90 -0.76 -9.57
N ALA A 27 -5.01 0.14 -10.01
CA ALA A 27 -4.10 -0.10 -11.12
C ALA A 27 -3.12 -1.27 -10.89
N THR A 28 -2.76 -1.59 -9.63
CA THR A 28 -1.95 -2.79 -9.35
C THR A 28 -2.74 -4.07 -9.61
N TYR A 29 -4.05 -4.08 -9.41
CA TYR A 29 -4.88 -5.24 -9.72
C TYR A 29 -5.07 -5.40 -11.23
N ASP A 30 -5.33 -4.31 -11.96
CA ASP A 30 -5.49 -4.34 -13.42
C ASP A 30 -4.26 -4.91 -14.14
N GLY A 31 -3.06 -4.61 -13.65
CA GLY A 31 -1.81 -5.14 -14.21
C GLY A 31 -1.52 -6.60 -13.86
N HIS A 32 -2.02 -7.11 -12.73
CA HIS A 32 -1.73 -8.47 -12.23
C HIS A 32 -2.78 -9.51 -12.64
N TYR A 33 -4.06 -9.14 -12.72
CA TYR A 33 -5.15 -10.09 -12.96
C TYR A 33 -5.56 -10.24 -14.43
N ALA A 34 -4.97 -9.47 -15.35
CA ALA A 34 -5.29 -9.53 -16.78
C ALA A 34 -4.90 -10.85 -17.49
N THR A 35 -4.14 -11.77 -16.86
CA THR A 35 -3.56 -12.93 -17.58
C THR A 35 -3.35 -14.24 -16.77
N ASN A 36 -4.10 -14.50 -15.69
CA ASN A 36 -4.02 -15.75 -14.87
C ASN A 36 -2.75 -15.94 -14.00
N LYS A 37 -2.27 -14.93 -13.27
CA LYS A 37 -1.10 -15.14 -12.38
C LYS A 37 -1.28 -14.43 -11.05
N PHE A 38 -1.32 -15.23 -9.98
CA PHE A 38 -1.29 -14.81 -8.59
C PHE A 38 -0.36 -13.62 -8.35
N GLN A 39 -0.75 -12.69 -7.49
CA GLN A 39 0.14 -11.62 -7.09
C GLN A 39 1.30 -12.23 -6.30
N SER A 40 2.55 -11.87 -6.60
CA SER A 40 3.70 -12.39 -5.85
C SER A 40 3.56 -12.16 -4.33
N THR A 41 2.91 -11.04 -3.95
CA THR A 41 2.62 -10.73 -2.55
C THR A 41 1.64 -11.73 -1.91
N GLU A 42 0.59 -12.14 -2.62
CA GLU A 42 -0.38 -13.15 -2.17
C GLU A 42 0.33 -14.48 -1.86
N VAL A 43 1.16 -14.97 -2.79
CA VAL A 43 1.94 -16.21 -2.62
C VAL A 43 2.90 -16.12 -1.43
N ILE A 44 3.50 -14.95 -1.18
CA ILE A 44 4.42 -14.75 -0.05
C ILE A 44 3.66 -14.75 1.29
N ILE A 45 2.46 -14.16 1.31
CA ILE A 45 1.58 -14.15 2.49
C ILE A 45 1.11 -15.58 2.80
N GLU A 46 0.63 -16.32 1.80
CA GLU A 46 0.18 -17.71 1.95
C GLU A 46 1.28 -18.64 2.49
N ARG A 47 2.55 -18.31 2.25
CA ARG A 47 3.71 -19.05 2.76
C ARG A 47 4.17 -18.63 4.16
N GLY A 48 3.44 -17.74 4.84
CA GLY A 48 3.78 -17.29 6.20
C GLY A 48 4.95 -16.30 6.26
N HIS A 49 5.26 -15.61 5.15
CA HIS A 49 6.36 -14.64 5.08
C HIS A 49 5.88 -13.19 4.86
N GLY A 50 4.56 -12.95 5.00
CA GLY A 50 3.91 -11.68 4.73
C GLY A 50 4.50 -10.51 5.53
N THR A 51 4.60 -10.66 6.85
CA THR A 51 5.06 -9.57 7.74
C THR A 51 6.49 -9.13 7.45
N GLY A 52 7.43 -10.09 7.35
CA GLY A 52 8.82 -9.79 7.01
C GLY A 52 8.95 -9.13 5.62
N PHE A 53 8.15 -9.58 4.65
CA PHE A 53 8.15 -9.02 3.31
C PHE A 53 7.62 -7.58 3.26
N CYS A 54 6.48 -7.31 3.92
CA CYS A 54 5.86 -5.99 3.91
C CYS A 54 6.70 -4.98 4.69
N MET A 55 7.09 -5.31 5.92
CA MET A 55 7.93 -4.43 6.75
C MET A 55 9.31 -4.19 6.13
N GLY A 56 9.91 -5.21 5.51
CA GLY A 56 11.17 -5.06 4.78
C GLY A 56 11.04 -4.12 3.57
N ASN A 57 9.91 -4.13 2.85
CA ASN A 57 9.68 -3.17 1.78
C ASN A 57 9.41 -1.75 2.31
N VAL A 58 8.67 -1.60 3.41
CA VAL A 58 8.49 -0.31 4.07
C VAL A 58 9.86 0.30 4.42
N ASP A 59 10.73 -0.46 5.09
CA ASP A 59 12.10 -0.03 5.42
C ASP A 59 12.93 0.32 4.18
N LYS A 60 12.88 -0.53 3.14
CA LYS A 60 13.58 -0.28 1.88
C LYS A 60 13.18 1.04 1.23
N TYR A 61 11.88 1.32 1.09
CA TYR A 61 11.42 2.51 0.38
C TYR A 61 11.52 3.77 1.24
N SER A 62 11.31 3.68 2.55
CA SER A 62 11.56 4.81 3.46
C SER A 62 13.04 5.21 3.44
N ASN A 63 13.96 4.23 3.44
CA ASN A 63 15.39 4.50 3.35
C ASN A 63 15.84 5.03 1.98
N ARG A 64 15.13 4.70 0.90
CA ARG A 64 15.43 5.15 -0.47
C ARG A 64 14.94 6.57 -0.77
N TYR A 65 13.86 7.00 -0.12
CA TYR A 65 13.23 8.30 -0.34
C TYR A 65 14.25 9.45 -0.35
N GLY A 66 14.30 10.20 -1.45
CA GLY A 66 15.20 11.35 -1.63
C GLY A 66 16.69 11.00 -1.83
N LYS A 67 17.07 9.72 -1.80
CA LYS A 67 18.46 9.26 -1.97
C LYS A 67 18.75 8.68 -3.36
N LYS A 68 17.71 8.41 -4.15
CA LYS A 68 17.83 7.84 -5.51
C LYS A 68 16.76 8.38 -6.45
N GLY A 69 17.16 8.74 -7.66
CA GLY A 69 16.25 9.11 -8.74
C GLY A 69 15.80 10.58 -8.71
N SER A 70 14.70 10.86 -9.41
CA SER A 70 14.09 12.19 -9.47
C SER A 70 13.16 12.44 -8.27
N ARG A 71 12.64 13.68 -8.16
CA ARG A 71 11.59 14.02 -7.20
C ARG A 71 10.34 13.15 -7.38
N ASP A 72 10.01 12.80 -8.61
CA ASP A 72 8.86 11.94 -8.90
C ASP A 72 9.12 10.49 -8.47
N ASP A 73 10.36 10.02 -8.57
CA ASP A 73 10.75 8.70 -8.06
C ASP A 73 10.70 8.66 -6.54
N ALA A 74 11.11 9.73 -5.86
CA ALA A 74 10.92 9.87 -4.42
C ALA A 74 9.43 9.85 -4.04
N ARG A 75 8.55 10.49 -4.83
CA ARG A 75 7.10 10.40 -4.60
C ARG A 75 6.57 8.97 -4.77
N LYS A 76 7.07 8.21 -5.74
CA LYS A 76 6.74 6.79 -5.92
C LYS A 76 7.18 5.95 -4.72
N ASP A 77 8.30 6.28 -4.08
CA ASP A 77 8.73 5.61 -2.85
C ASP A 77 7.70 5.77 -1.73
N LEU A 78 7.14 6.98 -1.55
CA LEU A 78 6.07 7.21 -0.57
C LEU A 78 4.82 6.37 -0.88
N MET A 79 4.40 6.29 -2.15
CA MET A 79 3.29 5.43 -2.55
C MET A 79 3.56 3.95 -2.27
N LYS A 80 4.81 3.49 -2.43
CA LYS A 80 5.21 2.13 -2.07
C LYS A 80 5.18 1.90 -0.56
N VAL A 81 5.62 2.87 0.25
CA VAL A 81 5.49 2.80 1.72
C VAL A 81 4.03 2.64 2.13
N LEU A 82 3.12 3.48 1.59
CA LEU A 82 1.68 3.38 1.86
C LEU A 82 1.12 2.01 1.43
N HIS A 83 1.50 1.52 0.25
CA HIS A 83 1.05 0.24 -0.27
C HIS A 83 1.42 -0.94 0.62
N TYR A 84 2.70 -1.06 1.00
CA TYR A 84 3.14 -2.18 1.85
C TYR A 84 2.66 -2.04 3.29
N ALA A 85 2.50 -0.82 3.80
CA ALA A 85 1.86 -0.59 5.08
C ALA A 85 0.38 -1.02 5.08
N LEU A 86 -0.36 -0.75 4.00
CA LEU A 86 -1.76 -1.19 3.87
C LEU A 86 -1.89 -2.72 3.82
N ILE A 87 -0.98 -3.40 3.13
CA ILE A 87 -0.96 -4.87 3.10
C ILE A 87 -0.55 -5.43 4.47
N GLN A 88 0.41 -4.81 5.15
CA GLN A 88 0.76 -5.20 6.52
C GLN A 88 -0.43 -5.04 7.48
N LEU A 89 -1.22 -3.97 7.34
CA LEU A 89 -2.43 -3.78 8.13
C LEU A 89 -3.41 -4.93 7.92
N TYR A 90 -3.62 -5.34 6.67
CA TYR A 90 -4.45 -6.52 6.37
C TYR A 90 -3.90 -7.80 7.01
N ILE A 91 -2.59 -8.05 6.92
CA ILE A 91 -1.96 -9.23 7.55
C ILE A 91 -2.18 -9.19 9.06
N HIS A 92 -1.92 -8.04 9.69
CA HIS A 92 -2.09 -7.83 11.12
C HIS A 92 -3.52 -8.11 11.58
N ASP A 93 -4.52 -7.60 10.85
CA ASP A 93 -5.94 -7.81 11.18
C ASP A 93 -6.42 -9.23 10.86
N SER A 94 -5.72 -9.95 9.99
CA SER A 94 -6.03 -11.34 9.60
C SER A 94 -5.40 -12.38 10.51
N GLU A 95 -4.28 -12.04 11.16
CA GLU A 95 -3.68 -12.83 12.21
C GLU A 95 -4.55 -12.70 13.46
N LYS A 96 -5.07 -13.83 13.97
CA LYS A 96 -5.72 -13.82 15.28
C LYS A 96 -4.63 -13.63 16.34
N GLU A 97 -4.85 -12.76 17.31
CA GLU A 97 -4.05 -12.75 18.53
C GLU A 97 -4.04 -14.18 19.10
N GLU A 98 -2.84 -14.75 19.29
CA GLU A 98 -2.67 -16.02 20.01
C GLU A 98 -3.04 -15.88 21.49
#